data_AF-A0A0F8ZN66-F1
#
_entry.id   AF-A0A0F8ZN66-F1
#
_cell.length_a   1.000
_cell.length_b   1.000
_cell.length_c   1.000
_cell.angle_alpha   90.00
_cell.angle_beta   90.00
_cell.angle_gamma   90.00
#
_symmetry.space_group_name_H-M   'P 1'
#
loop_
_entity.id
_entity.type
_entity.pdbx_description
1 polymer ?
#
loop_
_entity_poly.entity_id
_entity_poly.type
_entity_poly.pdbx_seq_one_letter_code
_entity_poly.pdbx_strand_id
1 'polypeptide(L)'
;MGAGTMGAGIAQVGCLAGFETFLHDPFPDALERGVESVHAGLGKGAERGRWSADEAGAAAERLHPATALDELAPCGLAIEAAPEDLDLKRDLLRKLSDICGPNVLLATNTSSLPVTAIASGAARPENVVGMHFFNPAPLMKLLEVVAGSESSDEALATARSVGER
;
A
#
# COMPACT_ATOMS: atom_id res chain seq x y z
N MET A 1 -3.56 -2.66 1.56
CA MET A 1 -4.60 -3.02 2.56
C MET A 1 -5.62 -1.90 2.66
N GLY A 2 -6.87 -2.19 2.33
CA GLY A 2 -7.94 -1.22 2.06
C GLY A 2 -8.06 -0.96 0.55
N ALA A 3 -9.28 -0.99 0.02
CA ALA A 3 -9.59 -0.79 -1.41
C ALA A 3 -10.37 0.50 -1.70
N GLY A 4 -10.47 1.41 -0.72
CA GLY A 4 -10.97 2.77 -0.92
C GLY A 4 -10.05 3.61 -1.82
N THR A 5 -10.36 4.92 -1.94
CA THR A 5 -9.66 5.83 -2.86
C THR A 5 -8.14 5.79 -2.74
N MET A 6 -7.59 5.86 -1.52
CA MET A 6 -6.14 5.82 -1.32
C MET A 6 -5.56 4.44 -1.62
N GLY A 7 -6.20 3.37 -1.13
CA GLY A 7 -5.73 2.00 -1.36
C GLY A 7 -5.68 1.61 -2.82
N ALA A 8 -6.73 1.90 -3.59
CA ALA A 8 -6.75 1.70 -5.03
C ALA A 8 -5.72 2.58 -5.75
N GLY A 9 -5.59 3.86 -5.37
CA GLY A 9 -4.59 4.77 -5.95
C GLY A 9 -3.15 4.31 -5.71
N ILE A 10 -2.84 3.84 -4.51
CA ILE A 10 -1.52 3.29 -4.15
C ILE A 10 -1.26 1.99 -4.91
N ALA A 11 -2.27 1.12 -5.02
CA ALA A 11 -2.16 -0.12 -5.79
C ALA A 11 -1.87 0.16 -7.27
N GLN A 12 -2.52 1.15 -7.86
CA GLN A 12 -2.25 1.60 -9.22
C GLN A 12 -0.80 2.07 -9.40
N VAL A 13 -0.26 2.84 -8.44
CA VAL A 13 1.14 3.27 -8.46
C VAL A 13 2.09 2.08 -8.38
N GLY A 14 1.84 1.12 -7.48
CA GLY A 14 2.63 -0.11 -7.37
C GLY A 14 2.69 -0.91 -8.67
N CYS A 15 1.53 -1.08 -9.32
CA CYS A 15 1.43 -1.76 -10.61
C CYS A 15 2.24 -1.07 -11.72
N LEU A 16 2.15 0.26 -11.80
CA LEU A 16 2.89 1.08 -12.78
C LEU A 16 4.41 1.05 -12.52
N ALA A 17 4.82 1.04 -11.25
CA ALA A 17 6.23 0.92 -10.86
C ALA A 17 6.81 -0.50 -11.09
N GLY A 18 5.99 -1.45 -11.55
CA GLY A 18 6.41 -2.79 -11.93
C GLY A 18 6.38 -3.82 -10.80
N PHE A 19 5.62 -3.57 -9.73
CA PHE A 19 5.46 -4.52 -8.62
C PHE A 19 4.21 -5.38 -8.79
N GLU A 20 4.32 -6.67 -8.50
CA GLU A 20 3.17 -7.53 -8.19
C GLU A 20 2.45 -6.95 -6.97
N THR A 21 1.19 -6.56 -7.16
CA THR A 21 0.47 -5.73 -6.19
C THR A 21 -0.81 -6.41 -5.76
N PHE A 22 -0.87 -6.77 -4.49
CA PHE A 22 -2.06 -7.38 -3.90
C PHE A 22 -2.96 -6.31 -3.28
N LEU A 23 -4.21 -6.25 -3.72
CA LEU A 23 -5.24 -5.38 -3.16
C LEU A 23 -6.20 -6.20 -2.32
N HIS A 24 -6.36 -5.85 -1.05
CA HIS A 24 -7.26 -6.53 -0.13
C HIS A 24 -8.18 -5.54 0.56
N ASP A 25 -9.44 -5.92 0.73
CA ASP A 25 -10.43 -5.26 1.57
C ASP A 25 -11.35 -6.33 2.18
N PRO A 26 -11.74 -6.23 3.46
CA PRO A 26 -12.66 -7.20 4.08
C PRO A 26 -14.05 -7.19 3.46
N PHE A 27 -14.43 -6.14 2.73
CA PHE A 27 -15.72 -6.06 2.04
C PHE A 27 -15.54 -6.41 0.55
N PRO A 28 -16.12 -7.53 0.06
CA PRO A 28 -15.97 -7.95 -1.33
C PRO A 28 -16.36 -6.88 -2.35
N ASP A 29 -17.48 -6.19 -2.14
CA ASP A 29 -17.91 -5.12 -3.03
C ASP A 29 -16.94 -3.92 -3.05
N ALA A 30 -16.22 -3.67 -1.94
CA ALA A 30 -15.21 -2.61 -1.89
C ALA A 30 -13.94 -3.03 -2.63
N LEU A 31 -13.54 -4.30 -2.50
CA LEU A 31 -12.43 -4.87 -3.26
C LEU A 31 -12.70 -4.80 -4.76
N GLU A 32 -13.88 -5.26 -5.21
CA GLU A 32 -14.28 -5.23 -6.61
C GLU A 32 -14.23 -3.81 -7.18
N ARG A 33 -14.86 -2.84 -6.50
CA ARG A 33 -14.80 -1.42 -6.90
C ARG A 33 -13.38 -0.87 -6.92
N GLY A 34 -12.53 -1.28 -5.98
CA GLY A 34 -11.12 -0.88 -5.95
C GLY A 34 -10.35 -1.38 -7.16
N VAL A 35 -10.55 -2.65 -7.54
CA VAL A 35 -9.96 -3.27 -8.73
C VAL A 35 -10.44 -2.57 -10.00
N GLU A 36 -11.74 -2.36 -10.15
CA GLU A 36 -12.31 -1.60 -11.27
C GLU A 36 -11.73 -0.19 -11.35
N SER A 37 -11.57 0.49 -10.21
CA SER A 37 -10.99 1.83 -10.14
C SER A 37 -9.53 1.85 -10.60
N VAL A 38 -8.73 0.83 -10.25
CA VAL A 38 -7.35 0.71 -10.73
C VAL A 38 -7.32 0.54 -12.25
N HIS A 39 -8.08 -0.42 -12.80
CA HIS A 39 -8.12 -0.65 -14.25
C HIS A 39 -8.61 0.59 -15.02
N ALA A 40 -9.66 1.25 -14.53
CA ALA A 40 -10.16 2.50 -15.11
C ALA A 40 -9.12 3.63 -15.02
N GLY A 41 -8.38 3.71 -13.92
CA GLY A 41 -7.30 4.67 -13.72
C GLY A 41 -6.14 4.48 -14.70
N LEU A 42 -5.74 3.22 -14.91
CA LEU A 42 -4.73 2.82 -15.90
C LEU A 42 -5.16 3.21 -17.33
N GLY A 43 -6.39 2.85 -17.73
CA GLY A 43 -6.92 3.20 -19.05
C GLY A 43 -6.98 4.72 -19.29
N LYS A 44 -7.54 5.47 -18.34
CA LYS A 44 -7.64 6.94 -18.45
C LYS A 44 -6.28 7.62 -18.52
N GLY A 45 -5.27 7.10 -17.84
CA GLY A 45 -3.93 7.66 -17.94
C GLY A 45 -3.28 7.43 -19.30
N ALA A 46 -3.54 6.27 -19.92
CA ALA A 46 -3.09 5.96 -21.27
C ALA A 46 -3.78 6.86 -22.32
N GLU A 47 -5.11 7.03 -22.22
CA GLU A 47 -5.87 7.96 -23.07
C GLU A 47 -5.35 9.40 -22.97
N ARG A 48 -4.85 9.79 -21.80
CA ARG A 48 -4.28 11.12 -21.53
C ARG A 48 -2.78 11.23 -21.85
N GLY A 49 -2.18 10.18 -22.41
CA GLY A 49 -0.76 10.15 -22.80
C GLY A 49 0.23 10.20 -21.63
N ARG A 50 -0.19 9.77 -20.43
CA ARG A 50 0.71 9.69 -19.25
C ARG A 50 1.64 8.48 -19.30
N TRP A 51 1.15 7.42 -19.92
CA TRP A 51 1.84 6.17 -20.24
C TRP A 51 1.19 5.61 -21.51
N SER A 52 1.78 4.59 -22.10
CA SER A 52 1.29 3.88 -23.28
C SER A 52 0.19 2.87 -22.93
N ALA A 53 -0.53 2.38 -23.93
CA ALA A 53 -1.51 1.31 -23.76
C ALA A 53 -0.84 -0.01 -23.31
N ASP A 54 0.36 -0.29 -23.80
CA ASP A 54 1.13 -1.48 -23.43
C ASP A 54 1.58 -1.42 -21.96
N GLU A 55 2.05 -0.25 -21.49
CA GLU A 55 2.37 -0.03 -20.08
C GLU A 55 1.14 -0.17 -19.18
N ALA A 56 -0.03 0.33 -19.61
CA ALA A 56 -1.28 0.15 -18.89
C ALA A 56 -1.70 -1.33 -18.81
N GLY A 57 -1.57 -2.08 -19.91
CA GLY A 57 -1.84 -3.51 -19.95
C GLY A 57 -0.92 -4.31 -19.04
N ALA A 58 0.40 -4.07 -19.12
CA ALA A 58 1.38 -4.72 -18.26
C ALA A 58 1.19 -4.38 -16.77
N ALA A 59 0.78 -3.15 -16.45
CA ALA A 59 0.44 -2.77 -15.07
C ALA A 59 -0.83 -3.49 -14.59
N ALA A 60 -1.85 -3.63 -15.43
CA ALA A 60 -3.09 -4.31 -15.08
C ALA A 60 -2.87 -5.80 -14.75
N GLU A 61 -1.93 -6.46 -15.42
CA GLU A 61 -1.57 -7.87 -15.16
C GLU A 61 -0.90 -8.11 -13.80
N ARG A 62 -0.34 -7.06 -13.19
CA ARG A 62 0.31 -7.13 -11.87
C ARG A 62 -0.64 -6.91 -10.70
N LEU A 63 -1.91 -6.59 -10.97
CA LEU A 63 -2.90 -6.36 -9.93
C LEU A 63 -3.57 -7.68 -9.55
N HIS A 64 -3.42 -8.07 -8.28
CA HIS A 64 -4.00 -9.28 -7.71
C HIS A 64 -5.03 -8.93 -6.65
N PRO A 65 -6.33 -9.13 -6.90
CA PRO A 65 -7.35 -9.03 -5.86
C PRO A 65 -7.14 -10.16 -4.85
N ALA A 66 -6.92 -9.82 -3.58
CA ALA A 66 -6.71 -10.76 -2.49
C ALA A 66 -7.99 -10.87 -1.65
N THR A 67 -8.67 -12.02 -1.72
CA THR A 67 -9.97 -12.22 -1.04
C THR A 67 -9.84 -12.66 0.40
N ALA A 68 -8.73 -13.31 0.74
CA ALA A 68 -8.35 -13.66 2.10
C ALA A 68 -7.03 -12.98 2.50
N LEU A 69 -6.86 -12.73 3.80
CA LEU A 69 -5.63 -12.12 4.31
C LEU A 69 -4.39 -13.00 4.05
N ASP A 70 -4.53 -14.32 4.10
CA ASP A 70 -3.41 -15.26 3.90
C ASP A 70 -2.81 -15.16 2.49
N GLU A 71 -3.56 -14.65 1.51
CA GLU A 71 -3.07 -14.40 0.15
C GLU A 71 -2.01 -13.28 0.12
N LEU A 72 -1.86 -12.52 1.21
CA LEU A 72 -0.85 -11.46 1.36
C LEU A 72 0.50 -11.98 1.88
N ALA A 73 0.61 -13.27 2.23
CA ALA A 73 1.84 -13.89 2.70
C ALA A 73 3.10 -13.62 1.84
N PRO A 74 3.05 -13.55 0.48
CA PRO A 74 4.23 -13.28 -0.32
C PRO A 74 4.70 -11.80 -0.31
N CYS A 75 3.96 -10.89 0.32
CA CYS A 75 4.27 -9.46 0.28
C CYS A 75 5.53 -9.13 1.10
N GLY A 76 6.55 -8.57 0.44
CA GLY A 76 7.72 -7.97 1.11
C GLY A 76 7.47 -6.56 1.65
N LEU A 77 6.44 -5.87 1.15
CA LEU A 77 5.98 -4.56 1.62
C LEU A 77 4.45 -4.59 1.70
N ALA A 78 3.89 -4.24 2.86
CA ALA A 78 2.45 -4.08 3.03
C ALA A 78 2.12 -2.63 3.41
N ILE A 79 1.34 -1.94 2.56
CA ILE A 79 0.88 -0.58 2.81
C ILE A 79 -0.58 -0.61 3.30
N GLU A 80 -0.78 -0.12 4.52
CA GLU A 80 -2.05 0.03 5.21
C GLU A 80 -2.70 1.39 4.87
N ALA A 81 -3.91 1.35 4.32
CA ALA A 81 -4.71 2.50 3.92
C ALA A 81 -6.21 2.32 4.29
N ALA A 82 -6.45 1.74 5.47
CA ALA A 82 -7.77 1.61 6.11
C ALA A 82 -8.18 2.92 6.82
N PRO A 83 -9.42 3.02 7.35
CA PRO A 83 -9.90 4.19 8.09
C PRO A 83 -8.95 4.66 9.20
N GLU A 84 -8.98 5.96 9.50
CA GLU A 84 -8.19 6.59 10.58
C GLU A 84 -8.73 6.21 11.98
N ASP A 85 -8.55 4.95 12.33
CA ASP A 85 -8.85 4.38 13.64
C ASP A 85 -7.60 3.65 14.15
N LEU A 86 -7.10 4.06 15.32
CA LEU A 86 -5.82 3.59 15.84
C LEU A 86 -5.85 2.09 16.18
N ASP A 87 -6.93 1.62 16.78
CA ASP A 87 -7.04 0.22 17.22
C ASP A 87 -7.19 -0.71 16.02
N LEU A 88 -7.97 -0.29 15.01
CA LEU A 88 -8.05 -0.97 13.73
C LEU A 88 -6.68 -1.08 13.06
N LYS A 89 -5.94 0.02 12.94
CA LYS A 89 -4.63 0.01 12.27
C LYS A 89 -3.63 -0.88 13.01
N ARG A 90 -3.60 -0.84 14.35
CA ARG A 90 -2.77 -1.74 15.17
C ARG A 90 -3.12 -3.20 14.92
N ASP A 91 -4.41 -3.54 14.91
CA ASP A 91 -4.86 -4.91 14.64
C ASP A 91 -4.47 -5.39 13.25
N LEU A 92 -4.58 -4.51 12.25
CA LEU A 92 -4.15 -4.81 10.88
C LEU A 92 -2.63 -5.04 10.79
N LEU A 93 -1.81 -4.16 11.39
CA LEU A 93 -0.36 -4.33 11.40
C LEU A 93 0.07 -5.61 12.12
N ARG A 94 -0.63 -5.98 13.21
CA ARG A 94 -0.41 -7.25 13.90
C ARG A 94 -0.65 -8.43 12.96
N LYS A 95 -1.83 -8.49 12.32
CA LYS A 95 -2.19 -9.55 11.38
C LYS A 95 -1.22 -9.65 10.21
N LEU A 96 -0.82 -8.51 9.64
CA LEU A 96 0.15 -8.48 8.55
C LEU A 96 1.55 -8.94 8.99
N SER A 97 1.97 -8.62 10.21
CA SER A 97 3.22 -9.12 10.79
C SER A 97 3.24 -10.64 10.83
N ASP A 98 2.11 -11.25 11.23
CA ASP A 98 1.98 -12.70 11.36
C ASP A 98 1.96 -13.39 9.97
N ILE A 99 1.28 -12.79 9.00
CA ILE A 99 1.04 -13.38 7.67
C ILE A 99 2.25 -13.24 6.74
N CYS A 100 2.82 -12.03 6.62
CA CYS A 100 3.89 -11.76 5.67
C CYS A 100 5.28 -12.20 6.17
N GLY A 101 5.36 -12.62 7.44
CA GLY A 101 6.58 -13.09 8.06
C GLY A 101 7.53 -11.98 8.52
N PRO A 102 8.71 -12.35 9.07
CA PRO A 102 9.54 -11.44 9.86
C PRO A 102 10.26 -10.35 9.06
N ASN A 103 10.38 -10.49 7.75
CA ASN A 103 11.14 -9.59 6.88
C ASN A 103 10.24 -8.56 6.16
N VAL A 104 8.94 -8.55 6.43
CA VAL A 104 8.01 -7.61 5.79
C VAL A 104 8.28 -6.18 6.27
N LEU A 105 8.34 -5.24 5.34
CA LEU A 105 8.23 -3.81 5.63
C LEU A 105 6.74 -3.47 5.77
N LEU A 106 6.33 -2.98 6.94
CA LEU A 106 4.97 -2.51 7.15
C LEU A 106 4.94 -0.99 7.04
N ALA A 107 4.03 -0.49 6.23
CA ALA A 107 3.84 0.94 6.06
C ALA A 107 2.39 1.32 6.34
N THR A 108 2.17 2.49 6.93
CA THR A 108 0.83 3.09 7.05
C THR A 108 0.76 4.39 6.25
N ASN A 109 -0.35 4.58 5.53
CA ASN A 109 -0.70 5.81 4.82
C ASN A 109 -1.39 6.85 5.73
N THR A 110 -1.37 6.65 7.05
CA THR A 110 -1.95 7.60 8.02
C THR A 110 -1.57 9.05 7.73
N SER A 111 -2.54 9.95 7.88
CA SER A 111 -2.31 11.40 7.78
C SER A 111 -2.34 12.09 9.14
N SER A 112 -2.91 11.45 10.17
CA SER A 112 -3.21 12.11 11.44
C SER A 112 -2.72 11.36 12.68
N LEU A 113 -2.67 10.02 12.61
CA LEU A 113 -2.23 9.21 13.74
C LEU A 113 -0.70 9.09 13.78
N PRO A 114 -0.07 9.17 14.96
CA PRO A 114 1.37 8.98 15.09
C PRO A 114 1.81 7.59 14.63
N VAL A 115 2.81 7.51 13.74
CA VAL A 115 3.38 6.24 13.27
C VAL A 115 3.83 5.36 14.43
N THR A 116 4.47 5.95 15.45
CA THR A 116 4.84 5.26 16.69
C THR A 116 3.66 4.56 17.37
N ALA A 117 2.49 5.21 17.42
CA ALA A 117 1.32 4.64 18.07
C ALA A 117 0.78 3.45 17.25
N ILE A 118 0.76 3.55 15.93
CA ILE A 118 0.33 2.45 15.04
C ILE A 118 1.33 1.28 15.11
N ALA A 119 2.63 1.57 15.08
CA ALA A 119 3.71 0.58 15.10
C ALA A 119 3.66 -0.36 16.31
N SER A 120 3.15 0.10 17.46
CA SER A 120 2.98 -0.74 18.66
C SER A 120 2.06 -1.96 18.49
N GLY A 121 1.30 -2.05 17.40
CA GLY A 121 0.54 -3.26 17.05
C GLY A 121 1.34 -4.32 16.30
N ALA A 122 2.47 -3.95 15.68
CA ALA A 122 3.29 -4.87 14.89
C ALA A 122 4.15 -5.77 15.79
N ALA A 123 4.46 -6.98 15.32
CA ALA A 123 5.37 -7.88 16.02
C ALA A 123 6.83 -7.36 16.00
N ARG A 124 7.17 -6.53 15.01
CA ARG A 124 8.49 -5.92 14.78
C ARG A 124 8.32 -4.44 14.46
N PRO A 125 8.12 -3.57 15.47
CA PRO A 125 7.95 -2.13 15.28
C PRO A 125 9.10 -1.46 14.51
N GLU A 126 10.30 -2.05 14.54
CA GLU A 126 11.48 -1.60 13.80
C GLU A 126 11.35 -1.69 12.28
N ASN A 127 10.42 -2.52 11.79
CA ASN A 127 10.07 -2.67 10.38
C ASN A 127 8.81 -1.87 10.00
N VAL A 128 8.34 -0.97 10.86
CA VAL A 128 7.17 -0.12 10.58
C VAL A 128 7.61 1.28 10.21
N VAL A 129 7.02 1.84 9.15
CA VAL A 129 7.21 3.23 8.73
C VAL A 129 5.87 3.88 8.36
N GLY A 130 5.84 5.21 8.28
CA GLY A 130 4.81 5.91 7.53
C GLY A 130 5.21 6.04 6.06
N MET A 131 4.31 5.71 5.14
CA MET A 131 4.42 6.04 3.72
C MET A 131 3.16 6.80 3.33
N HIS A 132 3.21 8.12 3.49
CA HIS A 132 2.05 9.00 3.32
C HIS A 132 1.97 9.53 1.89
N PHE A 133 1.03 8.97 1.14
CA PHE A 133 0.69 9.37 -0.23
C PHE A 133 -0.38 10.46 -0.21
N PHE A 134 -0.35 11.32 -1.22
CA PHE A 134 -1.30 12.43 -1.35
C PHE A 134 -2.38 12.11 -2.38
N ASN A 135 -3.64 12.43 -2.06
CA ASN A 135 -4.75 12.21 -2.96
C ASN A 135 -4.75 13.23 -4.14
N PRO A 136 -4.85 12.79 -5.42
CA PRO A 136 -4.86 11.41 -5.91
C PRO A 136 -3.46 10.82 -6.09
N ALA A 137 -3.20 9.66 -5.49
CA ALA A 137 -1.85 9.08 -5.41
C ALA A 137 -1.15 8.93 -6.77
N PRO A 138 -1.79 8.45 -7.86
CA PRO A 138 -1.14 8.34 -9.17
C PRO A 138 -0.76 9.66 -9.85
N LEU A 139 -1.21 10.80 -9.30
CA LEU A 139 -0.97 12.13 -9.87
C LEU A 139 0.04 12.94 -9.04
N MET A 140 0.26 12.55 -7.79
CA MET A 140 1.13 13.26 -6.86
C MET A 140 2.53 12.67 -6.88
N LYS A 141 3.54 13.55 -6.93
CA LYS A 141 4.96 13.13 -6.95
C LYS A 141 5.60 13.03 -5.57
N LEU A 142 4.92 13.57 -4.55
CA LEU A 142 5.44 13.60 -3.19
C LEU A 142 4.97 12.36 -2.44
N LEU A 143 5.92 11.68 -1.80
CA LEU A 143 5.70 10.66 -0.80
C LEU A 143 6.45 11.08 0.47
N GLU A 144 5.76 11.15 1.59
CA GLU A 144 6.39 11.38 2.88
C GLU A 144 6.75 10.05 3.54
N VAL A 145 8.05 9.84 3.78
CA VAL A 145 8.54 8.70 4.57
C VAL A 145 8.74 9.16 6.00
N VAL A 146 7.90 8.67 6.91
CA VAL A 146 7.82 9.13 8.31
C VAL A 146 8.37 8.04 9.24
N ALA A 147 9.31 8.39 10.10
CA ALA A 147 9.85 7.49 11.10
C ALA A 147 8.95 7.44 12.34
N GLY A 148 8.67 6.22 12.82
CA GLY A 148 8.27 5.98 14.20
C GLY A 148 9.49 5.97 15.13
N SER A 149 9.26 5.87 16.44
CA SER A 149 10.36 5.87 17.43
C SER A 149 11.30 4.69 17.33
N GLU A 150 10.81 3.56 16.83
CA GLU A 150 11.57 2.30 16.72
C GLU A 150 11.98 1.98 15.27
N SER A 151 11.48 2.73 14.27
CA SER A 151 11.77 2.48 12.86
C SER A 151 13.28 2.41 12.61
N SER A 152 13.72 1.30 12.03
CA SER A 152 15.12 1.11 11.68
C SER A 152 15.53 1.96 10.48
N ASP A 153 16.83 2.28 10.39
CA ASP A 153 17.40 2.95 9.22
C ASP A 153 17.20 2.12 7.94
N GLU A 154 17.24 0.78 8.06
CA GLU A 154 17.00 -0.15 6.95
C GLU A 154 15.55 -0.09 6.45
N ALA A 155 14.57 -0.04 7.35
CA ALA A 155 13.16 0.12 6.98
C ALA A 155 12.91 1.45 6.26
N LEU A 156 13.49 2.54 6.79
CA LEU A 156 13.41 3.87 6.16
C LEU A 156 14.11 3.92 4.80
N ALA A 157 15.28 3.29 4.67
CA ALA A 157 16.02 3.23 3.41
C ALA A 157 15.24 2.43 2.35
N THR A 158 14.69 1.28 2.73
CA THR A 158 13.85 0.45 1.85
C THR A 158 12.62 1.23 1.40
N ALA A 159 11.91 1.89 2.32
CA ALA A 159 10.73 2.69 2.00
C ALA A 159 11.04 3.84 1.02
N ARG A 160 12.17 4.53 1.21
CA ARG A 160 12.63 5.58 0.27
C ARG A 160 12.97 5.01 -1.10
N SER A 161 13.74 3.91 -1.14
CA SER A 161 14.14 3.28 -2.40
C SER A 161 12.94 2.77 -3.20
N VAL A 162 11.92 2.24 -2.53
CA VAL A 162 10.65 1.87 -3.18
C VAL A 162 9.92 3.11 -3.68
N GLY A 163 9.86 4.18 -2.88
CA GLY A 163 9.18 5.43 -3.22
C GLY A 163 9.81 6.24 -4.37
N GLU A 164 11.07 5.98 -4.70
CA GLU A 164 11.79 6.62 -5.82
C GLU A 164 11.52 5.97 -7.18
N ARG A 165 10.91 4.78 -7.21
CA ARG A 165 10.53 4.06 -8.43
C ARG A 165 9.19 4.52 -8.99
#